data_AF-A0A9D8EF91-F1
#
_entry.id   AF-A0A9D8EF91-F1
#
_cell.length_a   1.000
_cell.length_b   1.000
_cell.length_c   1.000
_cell.angle_alpha   90.00
_cell.angle_beta   90.00
_cell.angle_gamma   90.00
#
_symmetry.space_group_name_H-M   'P 1'
#
loop_
_entity.id
_entity.type
_entity.pdbx_description
1 polymer ?
#
loop_
_entity_poly.entity_id
_entity_poly.type
_entity_poly.pdbx_seq_one_letter_code
_entity_poly.pdbx_strand_id
1 'polypeptide(L)'
;MLSSLVLQHRERLNGSGYPNKLKDNEIRIEARILGVADTIESMASHRPYRPAIGIKGALKEIEAGRGIYYDEGVVDACLRVFKDDRFSF
;
A
#
# COMPACT_ATOMS: atom_id res chain seq x y z
N MET A 1 7.10 14.16 14.44
CA MET A 1 6.58 14.30 13.06
C MET A 1 6.81 13.06 12.19
N LEU A 2 7.89 12.27 12.36
CA LEU A 2 8.04 10.98 11.65
C LEU A 2 7.26 9.80 12.29
N SER A 3 7.01 9.85 13.61
CA SER A 3 6.35 8.76 14.34
C SER A 3 4.92 8.47 13.87
N SER A 4 4.12 9.51 13.60
CA SER A 4 2.74 9.36 13.15
C SER A 4 2.63 8.68 11.79
N LEU A 5 3.57 8.92 10.89
CA LEU A 5 3.60 8.27 9.57
C LEU A 5 3.84 6.76 9.70
N VAL A 6 4.83 6.38 10.51
CA VAL A 6 5.17 4.98 10.79
C VAL A 6 4.04 4.30 11.58
N LEU A 7 3.26 5.02 12.37
CA LEU A 7 2.09 4.43 13.02
C LEU A 7 0.92 4.25 12.04
N GLN A 8 0.71 5.20 11.11
CA GLN A 8 -0.46 5.22 10.24
C GLN A 8 -0.32 4.40 8.96
N HIS A 9 0.88 4.01 8.52
CA HIS A 9 1.05 3.28 7.24
C HIS A 9 0.34 1.91 7.21
N ARG A 10 -0.06 1.37 8.37
CA ARG A 10 -0.83 0.13 8.50
C ARG A 10 -2.33 0.35 8.68
N GLU A 11 -2.77 1.60 8.71
CA GLU A 11 -4.19 1.96 8.67
C GLU A 11 -4.76 1.65 7.28
N ARG A 12 -6.06 1.41 7.22
CA ARG A 12 -6.80 1.08 6.00
C ARG A 12 -8.00 2.00 5.89
N LEU A 13 -8.39 2.43 4.69
CA LEU A 13 -9.45 3.44 4.54
C LEU A 13 -10.77 3.03 5.21
N ASN A 14 -11.13 1.75 5.16
CA ASN A 14 -12.31 1.20 5.81
C ASN A 14 -12.21 1.11 7.35
N GLY A 15 -11.07 1.43 7.96
CA GLY A 15 -10.82 1.33 9.39
C GLY A 15 -10.50 -0.07 9.90
N SER A 16 -10.25 -1.04 9.02
CA SER A 16 -9.80 -2.39 9.41
C SER A 16 -8.30 -2.46 9.73
N GLY A 17 -7.59 -1.34 9.55
CA GLY A 17 -6.17 -1.22 9.87
C GLY A 17 -5.91 -1.02 11.36
N TYR A 18 -4.66 -0.75 11.71
CA TYR A 18 -4.21 -0.56 13.08
C TYR A 18 -3.03 0.43 13.11
N PRO A 19 -2.72 1.06 14.27
CA PRO A 19 -3.24 0.80 15.62
C PRO A 19 -4.53 1.52 16.00
N ASN A 20 -4.84 2.65 15.36
CA ASN A 20 -5.90 3.58 15.78
C ASN A 20 -7.21 3.37 15.02
N LYS A 21 -7.23 2.50 13.99
CA LYS A 21 -8.41 2.19 13.16
C LYS A 21 -8.97 3.43 12.46
N LEU A 22 -8.07 4.29 12.02
CA LEU A 22 -8.39 5.53 11.32
C LEU A 22 -9.08 5.21 10.00
N LYS A 23 -9.99 6.09 9.58
CA LYS A 23 -10.75 5.94 8.34
C LYS A 23 -10.50 7.10 7.41
N ASP A 24 -10.44 6.78 6.12
CA ASP A 24 -10.37 7.75 5.03
C ASP A 24 -9.52 8.98 5.40
N ASN A 25 -10.12 10.18 5.44
CA ASN A 25 -9.48 11.49 5.69
C ASN A 25 -8.74 11.65 7.01
N GLU A 26 -8.89 10.71 7.95
CA GLU A 26 -8.09 10.67 9.18
C GLU A 26 -6.66 10.15 8.94
N ILE A 27 -6.46 9.39 7.86
CA ILE A 27 -5.16 8.86 7.46
C ILE A 27 -4.46 9.89 6.58
N ARG A 28 -3.28 10.32 7.00
CA ARG A 28 -2.43 11.23 6.24
C ARG A 28 -2.07 10.67 4.86
N ILE A 29 -2.05 11.52 3.84
CA ILE A 29 -1.73 11.10 2.46
C ILE A 29 -0.35 10.43 2.37
N GLU A 30 0.64 10.92 3.11
CA GLU A 30 1.98 10.35 3.10
C GLU A 30 1.97 8.91 3.69
N ALA A 31 1.11 8.64 4.67
CA ALA A 31 0.93 7.30 5.23
C ALA A 31 0.15 6.38 4.28
N ARG A 32 -0.83 6.91 3.52
CA ARG A 32 -1.52 6.17 2.46
C ARG A 32 -0.55 5.73 1.35
N ILE A 33 0.34 6.62 0.93
CA ILE A 33 1.42 6.33 -0.04
C ILE A 33 2.35 5.25 0.50
N LEU A 34 2.82 5.41 1.73
CA LEU A 34 3.73 4.45 2.36
C LEU A 34 3.09 3.07 2.54
N GLY A 35 1.80 3.00 2.90
CA GLY A 35 1.08 1.74 3.08
C GLY A 35 0.92 0.93 1.79
N VAL A 36 0.71 1.60 0.64
CA VAL A 36 0.67 0.95 -0.67
C VAL A 36 2.07 0.45 -1.05
N ALA A 37 3.11 1.27 -0.86
CA ALA A 37 4.49 0.87 -1.15
C ALA A 37 4.95 -0.32 -0.29
N ASP A 38 4.67 -0.31 1.02
CA ASP A 38 4.99 -1.39 1.96
C ASP A 38 4.26 -2.70 1.60
N THR A 39 3.01 -2.60 1.13
CA THR A 39 2.26 -3.77 0.65
C THR A 39 2.93 -4.39 -0.56
N ILE A 40 3.32 -3.58 -1.54
CA ILE A 40 3.98 -4.08 -2.75
C ILE A 40 5.30 -4.73 -2.40
N GLU A 41 6.15 -4.06 -1.62
CA GLU A 41 7.43 -4.59 -1.15
C GLU A 41 7.24 -5.91 -0.40
N SER A 42 6.28 -5.96 0.52
CA SER A 42 6.00 -7.15 1.34
C SER A 42 5.50 -8.35 0.53
N MET A 43 4.89 -8.13 -0.64
CA MET A 43 4.36 -9.18 -1.51
C MET A 43 5.32 -9.57 -2.65
N ALA A 44 6.10 -8.59 -3.14
CA ALA A 44 7.04 -8.76 -4.24
C ALA A 44 8.39 -9.34 -3.77
N SER A 45 8.81 -9.02 -2.54
CA SER A 45 10.07 -9.48 -1.99
C SER A 45 9.96 -10.88 -1.38
N HIS A 46 10.96 -11.71 -1.65
CA HIS A 46 11.02 -13.07 -1.11
C HIS A 46 11.29 -13.02 0.39
N ARG A 47 10.44 -13.66 1.20
CA ARG A 47 10.64 -13.81 2.65
C ARG A 47 10.85 -15.29 3.00
N PRO A 48 11.62 -15.62 4.05
CA PRO A 48 11.67 -16.98 4.57
C PRO A 48 10.24 -17.49 4.77
N TYR A 49 9.93 -18.66 4.19
CA TYR A 49 8.61 -19.32 4.25
C TYR A 49 7.47 -18.71 3.41
N ARG A 50 7.71 -17.66 2.62
CA ARG A 50 6.72 -17.11 1.68
C ARG A 50 7.36 -16.84 0.31
N PRO A 51 7.12 -17.72 -0.69
CA PRO A 51 7.49 -17.43 -2.07
C PRO A 51 6.94 -16.07 -2.46
N ALA A 52 7.75 -15.27 -3.16
CA ALA A 52 7.27 -14.00 -3.67
C ALA A 52 6.09 -14.27 -4.60
N ILE A 53 4.96 -13.62 -4.35
CA ILE A 53 3.82 -13.63 -5.28
C ILE A 53 4.21 -12.84 -6.54
N GLY A 54 5.23 -11.98 -6.40
CA GLY A 54 5.80 -11.17 -7.46
C GLY A 54 5.04 -9.88 -7.64
N ILE A 55 5.67 -8.94 -8.36
CA ILE A 55 5.13 -7.59 -8.60
C ILE A 55 3.72 -7.68 -9.20
N LYS A 56 3.48 -8.56 -10.18
CA LYS A 56 2.16 -8.71 -10.80
C LYS A 56 1.06 -9.10 -9.80
N GLY A 57 1.38 -9.95 -8.82
CA GLY A 57 0.43 -10.34 -7.78
C GLY A 57 0.18 -9.20 -6.80
N ALA A 58 1.24 -8.48 -6.42
CA ALA A 58 1.14 -7.30 -5.58
C ALA A 58 0.27 -6.19 -6.21
N LEU A 59 0.46 -5.93 -7.50
CA LEU A 59 -0.35 -4.93 -8.24
C LEU A 59 -1.83 -5.34 -8.30
N LYS A 60 -2.12 -6.62 -8.49
CA LYS A 60 -3.51 -7.13 -8.45
C LYS A 60 -4.17 -6.97 -7.08
N GLU A 61 -3.41 -7.18 -6.00
CA GLU A 61 -3.92 -7.03 -4.63
C GLU A 61 -4.30 -5.58 -4.32
N ILE A 62 -3.42 -4.63 -4.64
CA ILE A 62 -3.71 -3.21 -4.39
C ILE A 62 -4.85 -2.70 -5.27
N GLU A 63 -4.96 -3.22 -6.51
CA GLU A 63 -6.06 -2.92 -7.42
C GLU A 63 -7.39 -3.46 -6.89
N ALA A 64 -7.41 -4.70 -6.39
CA ALA A 64 -8.60 -5.31 -5.77
C ALA A 64 -9.02 -4.58 -4.48
N GLY A 65 -8.06 -4.00 -3.74
CA GLY A 65 -8.31 -3.24 -2.52
C GLY A 65 -8.55 -1.73 -2.72
N ARG A 66 -8.56 -1.24 -3.96
CA ARG A 66 -8.74 0.17 -4.32
C ARG A 66 -10.06 0.72 -3.78
N GLY A 67 -10.04 1.86 -3.10
CA GLY A 67 -11.21 2.53 -2.53
C GLY A 67 -11.76 1.88 -1.25
N ILE A 68 -11.30 0.68 -0.89
CA ILE A 68 -11.73 -0.04 0.32
C ILE A 68 -10.63 -0.03 1.37
N TYR A 69 -9.46 -0.54 1.00
CA TYR A 69 -8.30 -0.64 1.87
C TYR A 69 -7.29 0.46 1.59
N TYR A 70 -7.17 0.86 0.33
CA TYR A 70 -6.18 1.81 -0.17
C TYR A 70 -6.84 2.98 -0.87
N ASP A 71 -6.18 4.13 -0.82
CA ASP A 71 -6.57 5.33 -1.54
C ASP A 71 -6.55 5.14 -3.05
N GLU A 72 -7.65 5.52 -3.69
CA GLU A 72 -7.80 5.38 -5.14
C GLU A 72 -6.73 6.15 -5.90
N GLY A 73 -6.47 7.40 -5.53
CA GLY A 73 -5.47 8.24 -6.19
C GLY A 73 -4.06 7.70 -6.01
N VAL A 74 -3.74 7.14 -4.84
CA VAL A 74 -2.45 6.51 -4.57
C VAL A 74 -2.28 5.22 -5.37
N VAL A 75 -3.30 4.35 -5.40
CA VAL A 75 -3.27 3.11 -6.19
C VAL A 75 -3.11 3.42 -7.67
N ASP A 76 -3.89 4.36 -8.19
CA ASP A 76 -3.84 4.75 -9.62
C ASP A 76 -2.48 5.34 -9.99
N ALA A 77 -1.91 6.19 -9.13
CA ALA A 77 -0.57 6.72 -9.32
C ALA A 77 0.48 5.61 -9.34
N CYS A 78 0.37 4.64 -8.44
CA CYS A 78 1.28 3.50 -8.36
C CYS A 78 1.19 2.62 -9.62
N LEU A 79 -0.02 2.23 -10.02
CA LEU A 79 -0.27 1.43 -11.22
C LEU A 79 0.27 2.12 -12.48
N ARG A 80 0.16 3.45 -12.56
CA ARG A 80 0.71 4.23 -13.68
C ARG A 80 2.24 4.16 -13.73
N VAL A 81 2.91 4.29 -12.59
CA VAL A 81 4.39 4.19 -12.52
C VAL A 81 4.88 2.83 -13.00
N PHE A 82 4.19 1.74 -12.62
CA PHE A 82 4.52 0.39 -13.08
C PHE A 82 4.14 0.11 -14.53
N LYS A 83 3.07 0.73 -15.06
CA LYS A 83 2.70 0.61 -16.48
C LYS A 83 3.65 1.35 -17.42
N ASP A 84 4.22 2.46 -16.97
CA ASP A 84 5.14 3.28 -17.78
C ASP A 84 6.58 2.71 -17.82
N ASP A 85 6.83 1.49 -17.32
CA ASP A 85 8.15 0.84 -17.21
C ASP A 85 9.20 1.67 -16.44
N ARG A 86 8.75 2.59 -15.57
CA ARG A 86 9.64 3.49 -14.81
C ARG A 86 10.16 2.90 -13.50
N PHE A 87 9.98 1.60 -13.25
CA PHE A 87 10.40 0.96 -12.01
C PHE A 87 10.83 -0.51 -12.21
N SER A 88 12.10 -0.81 -11.91
CA SER A 88 12.60 -2.18 -11.69
C SER A 88 13.26 -2.27 -10.31
N PHE A 89 13.16 -3.44 -9.68
CA PHE A 89 13.86 -3.78 -8.44
C PHE A 89 15.33 -4.14 -8.69
#